data_AF-A0A7R9KM78-F1
#
_entry.id   AF-A0A7R9KM78-F1
#
_cell.length_a   1.000
_cell.length_b   1.000
_cell.length_c   1.000
_cell.angle_alpha   90.00
_cell.angle_beta   90.00
_cell.angle_gamma   90.00
#
_symmetry.space_group_name_H-M   'P 1'
#
loop_
_entity.id
_entity.type
_entity.pdbx_description
1 polymer ?
#
loop_
_entity_poly.entity_id
_entity_poly.type
_entity_poly.pdbx_seq_one_letter_code
_entity_poly.pdbx_strand_id
1 'polypeptide(L)'
;MKMSNITKKVPLLRSCLEECSQPIKADIKGTIPLWLKGTLLRNGPGLTEVGADKYNHVFDGLALIHRFRINNGAVEYQNRFLRSDTYESNLRANRIVVSEFGTHAYP
;
A
#
# COMPACT_ATOMS: atom_id res chain seq x y z
N MET A 1 -16.49 22.69 21.80
CA MET A 1 -15.04 22.46 21.84
C MET A 1 -14.61 22.02 20.44
N LYS A 2 -13.87 22.88 19.72
CA LYS A 2 -13.56 22.73 18.29
C LYS A 2 -12.56 21.59 18.08
N MET A 3 -12.89 20.61 17.24
CA MET A 3 -11.90 19.67 16.70
C MET A 3 -11.30 20.24 15.42
N SER A 4 -9.98 20.19 15.41
CA SER A 4 -9.02 20.87 14.56
C SER A 4 -8.95 20.34 13.13
N ASN A 5 -8.85 21.28 12.19
CA ASN A 5 -8.18 21.25 10.88
C ASN A 5 -7.94 19.86 10.26
N ILE A 6 -8.90 19.43 9.42
CA ILE A 6 -8.67 18.39 8.41
C ILE A 6 -7.76 18.99 7.33
N THR A 7 -6.46 18.76 7.45
CA THR A 7 -5.50 18.98 6.36
C THR A 7 -5.99 18.21 5.14
N LYS A 8 -6.10 18.88 3.98
CA LYS A 8 -6.52 18.30 2.70
C LYS A 8 -5.70 17.05 2.38
N LYS A 9 -6.19 15.86 2.75
CA LYS A 9 -5.60 14.58 2.37
C LYS A 9 -5.75 14.44 0.86
N VAL A 10 -4.63 14.40 0.14
CA VAL A 10 -4.61 13.95 -1.25
C VAL A 10 -5.21 12.54 -1.25
N PRO A 11 -6.37 12.30 -1.89
CA PRO A 11 -7.16 11.09 -1.65
C PRO A 11 -6.44 9.79 -2.06
N LEU A 12 -5.41 9.90 -2.90
CA LEU A 12 -4.68 8.81 -3.53
C LEU A 12 -3.50 8.25 -2.72
N LEU A 13 -2.94 9.01 -1.77
CA LEU A 13 -1.76 8.60 -1.00
C LEU A 13 -2.18 8.31 0.44
N ARG A 14 -2.27 7.03 0.78
CA ARG A 14 -2.60 6.57 2.13
C ARG A 14 -1.70 5.39 2.51
N SER A 15 -1.22 5.41 3.75
CA SER A 15 -0.53 4.27 4.35
C SER A 15 -1.50 3.12 4.60
N CYS A 16 -1.10 1.92 4.17
CA CYS A 16 -1.66 0.64 4.55
C CYS A 16 -1.04 0.24 5.89
N LEU A 17 -1.80 0.39 6.97
CA LEU A 17 -1.30 0.06 8.33
C LEU A 17 -1.28 -1.45 8.58
N GLU A 18 -2.19 -2.18 7.95
CA GLU A 18 -2.32 -3.64 8.09
C GLU A 18 -2.46 -4.30 6.73
N GLU A 19 -1.73 -5.39 6.52
CA GLU A 19 -1.87 -6.21 5.33
C GLU A 19 -3.16 -7.03 5.38
N CYS A 20 -3.89 -7.07 4.26
CA CYS A 20 -4.90 -8.09 4.01
C CYS A 20 -4.21 -9.38 3.58
N SER A 21 -3.59 -10.08 4.54
CA SER A 21 -2.84 -11.31 4.30
C SER A 21 -3.71 -12.49 3.86
N GLN A 22 -4.97 -12.51 4.29
CA GLN A 22 -6.00 -13.44 3.83
C GLN A 22 -6.87 -12.77 2.76
N PRO A 23 -7.27 -13.51 1.70
CA PRO A 23 -8.13 -12.95 0.67
C PRO A 23 -9.49 -12.52 1.24
N ILE A 24 -9.92 -11.30 0.92
CA ILE A 24 -11.25 -10.78 1.24
C ILE A 24 -12.12 -10.75 -0.02
N LYS A 25 -13.39 -11.10 0.11
CA LYS A 25 -14.35 -11.03 -1.00
C LYS A 25 -14.74 -9.58 -1.26
N ALA A 26 -14.74 -9.17 -2.52
CA ALA A 26 -15.20 -7.85 -2.93
C ALA A 26 -16.74 -7.79 -2.98
N ASP A 27 -17.30 -6.64 -2.63
CA ASP A 27 -18.69 -6.30 -2.92
C ASP A 27 -18.80 -5.86 -4.40
N ILE A 28 -19.52 -6.62 -5.21
CA ILE A 28 -19.57 -6.44 -6.67
C ILE A 28 -20.79 -5.60 -7.05
N LYS A 29 -20.56 -4.52 -7.81
CA LYS A 29 -21.60 -3.73 -8.46
C LYS A 29 -21.56 -3.98 -9.96
N GLY A 30 -22.69 -4.43 -10.53
CA GLY A 30 -22.78 -4.88 -11.92
C GLY A 30 -22.42 -6.36 -12.08
N THR A 31 -22.00 -6.76 -13.28
CA THR A 31 -21.72 -8.16 -13.62
C THR A 31 -20.29 -8.32 -14.12
N ILE A 32 -19.49 -9.14 -13.44
CA ILE A 32 -18.15 -9.52 -13.91
C ILE A 32 -18.31 -10.58 -15.02
N PRO A 33 -17.72 -10.40 -16.21
CA PRO A 33 -17.84 -11.37 -17.30
C PRO A 33 -17.31 -12.75 -16.93
N LEU A 34 -18.06 -13.81 -17.24
CA LEU A 34 -17.70 -15.18 -16.86
C LEU A 34 -16.41 -15.68 -17.55
N TRP A 35 -16.06 -15.12 -18.72
CA TRP A 35 -14.83 -15.43 -19.42
C TRP A 35 -13.59 -14.77 -18.79
N LEU A 36 -13.77 -13.74 -17.95
CA LEU A 36 -12.66 -13.06 -17.29
C LEU A 36 -12.19 -13.89 -16.10
N LYS A 37 -11.11 -14.63 -16.29
CA LYS A 37 -10.49 -15.47 -15.26
C LYS A 37 -9.00 -15.20 -15.20
N GLY A 38 -8.51 -14.86 -14.01
CA GLY A 38 -7.11 -14.55 -13.85
C GLY A 38 -6.81 -13.79 -12.56
N THR A 39 -5.62 -13.20 -12.52
CA THR A 39 -5.18 -12.40 -11.39
C THR A 39 -4.57 -11.10 -11.91
N LEU A 40 -5.11 -9.97 -11.46
CA LEU A 40 -4.51 -8.66 -11.68
C LEU A 40 -3.56 -8.36 -10.51
N LEU A 41 -2.28 -8.16 -10.83
CA LEU A 41 -1.28 -7.69 -9.89
C LEU A 41 -0.97 -6.22 -10.17
N ARG A 42 -0.88 -5.41 -9.11
CA ARG A 42 -0.44 -4.01 -9.19
C ARG A 42 0.56 -3.73 -8.09
N ASN A 43 1.56 -2.91 -8.39
CA ASN A 43 2.50 -2.38 -7.41
C ASN A 43 2.22 -0.88 -7.19
N GLY A 44 2.49 -0.41 -5.99
CA GLY A 44 2.40 1.01 -5.62
C GLY A 44 2.96 1.28 -4.22
N PRO A 45 3.07 2.55 -3.82
CA PRO A 45 3.48 2.90 -2.47
C PRO A 45 2.40 2.50 -1.47
N GLY A 46 2.75 1.66 -0.51
CA GLY A 46 1.84 1.21 0.56
C GLY A 46 2.11 1.81 1.92
N LEU A 47 3.30 2.38 2.16
CA LEU A 47 3.62 3.03 3.42
C LEU A 47 4.38 4.32 3.15
N THR A 48 3.81 5.47 3.55
CA THR A 48 4.40 6.79 3.32
C THR A 48 5.18 7.33 4.52
N GLU A 49 5.23 6.57 5.62
CA GLU A 49 5.91 6.94 6.86
C GLU A 49 6.42 5.68 7.59
N VAL A 50 7.57 5.77 8.26
CA VAL A 50 8.14 4.69 9.06
C VAL A 50 8.54 5.27 10.41
N GLY A 51 7.91 4.80 11.49
CA GLY A 51 8.06 5.42 12.80
C GLY A 51 7.62 6.88 12.77
N ALA A 52 8.52 7.81 13.10
CA ALA A 52 8.27 9.25 13.04
C ALA A 52 8.64 9.89 11.69
N ASP A 53 9.39 9.17 10.84
CA ASP A 53 9.91 9.70 9.58
C ASP A 53 8.87 9.58 8.46
N LYS A 54 8.87 10.56 7.55
CA LYS A 54 7.95 10.63 6.41
C LYS A 54 8.71 10.74 5.11
N TYR A 55 8.21 10.04 4.10
CA TYR A 55 8.71 10.18 2.74
C TYR A 55 8.23 11.50 2.12
N ASN A 56 9.11 12.15 1.37
CA ASN A 56 8.85 13.44 0.72
C ASN A 56 8.32 13.30 -0.71
N HIS A 57 8.48 12.14 -1.35
CA HIS A 57 8.07 11.91 -2.72
C HIS A 57 7.16 10.69 -2.88
N VAL A 58 6.26 10.75 -3.85
CA VAL A 58 5.23 9.71 -4.09
C VAL A 58 5.81 8.35 -4.54
N PHE A 59 7.08 8.33 -4.95
CA PHE A 59 7.78 7.12 -5.37
C PHE A 59 8.67 6.49 -4.28
N ASP A 60 8.74 7.11 -3.10
CA ASP A 60 9.62 6.64 -2.03
C ASP A 60 8.90 5.70 -1.04
N GLY A 61 7.57 5.66 -1.09
CA GLY A 61 6.79 4.82 -0.19
C GLY A 61 7.08 3.33 -0.38
N LEU A 62 7.13 2.57 0.73
CA LEU A 62 7.46 1.14 0.68
C LEU A 62 6.49 0.38 -0.23
N ALA A 63 7.02 -0.47 -1.09
CA ALA A 63 6.25 -1.16 -2.13
C ALA A 63 5.21 -2.12 -1.55
N LEU A 64 3.97 -2.00 -2.01
CA LEU A 64 2.84 -2.84 -1.65
C LEU A 64 2.27 -3.47 -2.91
N ILE A 65 2.26 -4.80 -2.92
CA ILE A 65 1.71 -5.60 -4.01
C ILE A 65 0.24 -5.85 -3.73
N HIS A 66 -0.61 -5.40 -4.64
CA HIS A 66 -2.05 -5.62 -4.64
C HIS A 66 -2.40 -6.76 -5.58
N ARG A 67 -3.32 -7.63 -5.15
CA ARG A 67 -3.83 -8.74 -5.96
C ARG A 67 -5.34 -8.72 -6.01
N PHE A 68 -5.90 -8.79 -7.21
CA PHE A 68 -7.31 -9.07 -7.45
C PHE A 68 -7.43 -10.39 -8.21
N ARG A 69 -7.93 -11.44 -7.54
CA ARG A 69 -8.19 -12.74 -8.15
C ARG A 69 -9.62 -12.74 -8.68
N ILE A 70 -9.80 -12.99 -9.96
CA ILE A 70 -11.12 -13.01 -10.62
C ILE A 70 -11.39 -14.42 -11.12
N ASN A 71 -12.53 -15.00 -10.72
CA ASN A 71 -12.94 -16.31 -11.16
C ASN A 71 -14.47 -16.47 -11.06
N ASN A 72 -15.11 -16.91 -12.14
CA ASN A 72 -16.54 -17.21 -12.20
C ASN A 72 -17.43 -16.09 -11.62
N GLY A 73 -17.18 -14.85 -12.02
CA GLY A 73 -17.95 -13.69 -11.57
C GLY A 73 -17.62 -13.17 -10.16
N ALA A 74 -16.78 -13.87 -9.40
CA ALA A 74 -16.32 -13.46 -8.07
C ALA A 74 -14.94 -12.79 -8.13
N VAL A 75 -14.70 -11.84 -7.21
CA VAL A 75 -13.41 -11.17 -7.03
C VAL A 75 -12.96 -11.25 -5.58
N GLU A 76 -11.71 -11.62 -5.36
CA GLU A 76 -11.05 -11.57 -4.07
C GLU A 76 -9.86 -10.61 -4.11
N TYR A 77 -9.71 -9.81 -3.06
CA TYR A 77 -8.61 -8.88 -2.88
C TYR A 77 -7.66 -9.36 -1.78
N GLN A 78 -6.37 -9.11 -1.97
CA GLN A 78 -5.37 -9.19 -0.90
C GLN A 78 -4.22 -8.22 -1.20
N ASN A 79 -3.40 -7.94 -0.20
CA ASN A 79 -2.13 -7.23 -0.41
C ASN A 79 -1.03 -7.77 0.51
N ARG A 80 0.22 -7.51 0.11
CA ARG A 80 1.43 -7.78 0.89
C ARG A 80 2.48 -6.74 0.55
N PHE A 81 3.19 -6.25 1.55
CA PHE A 81 4.40 -5.49 1.36
C PHE A 81 5.45 -6.38 0.71
N LEU A 82 6.18 -5.81 -0.25
CA LEU A 82 7.37 -6.45 -0.80
C LEU A 82 8.44 -6.44 0.29
N ARG A 83 8.93 -7.63 0.67
CA ARG A 83 9.99 -7.80 1.68
C ARG A 83 11.36 -7.50 1.08
N SER A 84 11.55 -6.26 0.65
CA SER A 84 12.84 -5.77 0.14
C SER A 84 13.79 -5.42 1.28
N ASP A 85 15.08 -5.27 0.96
CA ASP A 85 16.08 -4.84 1.94
C ASP A 85 15.74 -3.47 2.56
N THR A 86 15.20 -2.53 1.77
CA THR A 86 14.66 -1.24 2.26
C THR A 86 13.56 -1.48 3.29
N TYR A 87 12.57 -2.32 2.97
CA TYR A 87 11.44 -2.60 3.85
C TYR A 87 11.93 -3.16 5.19
N GLU A 88 12.76 -4.20 5.14
CA GLU A 88 13.27 -4.88 6.33
C GLU A 88 14.17 -3.96 7.18
N SER A 89 15.03 -3.17 6.54
CA SER A 89 15.94 -2.25 7.23
C SER A 89 15.19 -1.12 7.92
N ASN A 90 14.25 -0.48 7.23
CA ASN A 90 13.47 0.63 7.77
C ASN A 90 12.54 0.16 8.91
N LEU A 91 11.88 -1.00 8.75
CA LEU A 91 11.00 -1.56 9.77
C LEU A 91 11.79 -2.01 11.01
N ARG A 92 12.95 -2.64 10.84
CA ARG A 92 13.82 -3.03 11.96
C ARG A 92 14.32 -1.83 12.75
N ALA A 93 14.66 -0.73 12.06
CA ALA A 93 15.13 0.50 12.69
C ALA A 93 13.99 1.41 13.19
N ASN A 94 12.74 1.13 12.82
CA ASN A 94 11.57 1.97 13.05
C ASN A 94 11.77 3.44 12.61
N ARG A 95 12.50 3.64 11.51
CA ARG A 95 12.82 4.94 10.89
C ARG A 95 13.30 4.74 9.45
N ILE A 96 13.44 5.81 8.66
CA ILE A 96 13.97 5.71 7.29
C ILE A 96 15.51 5.66 7.37
N VAL A 97 16.11 4.50 7.12
CA VAL A 97 17.57 4.29 7.12
C VAL A 97 18.16 4.07 5.72
N VAL A 98 17.31 3.82 4.74
CA VAL A 98 17.68 3.72 3.32
C VAL A 98 17.16 4.95 2.57
N SER A 99 18.03 5.59 1.80
CA SER A 99 17.65 6.74 0.97
C SER A 99 16.87 6.26 -0.26
N GLU A 100 15.79 6.97 -0.57
CA GLU A 100 14.95 6.74 -1.75
C GLU A 100 15.06 7.93 -2.71
N PHE A 101 14.23 7.99 -3.75
CA PHE A 101 14.33 8.98 -4.82
C PHE A 101 14.28 10.44 -4.31
N GLY A 102 13.31 10.78 -3.46
CA GLY A 102 13.13 12.15 -2.95
C GLY A 102 13.36 12.30 -1.43
N THR A 103 13.80 11.24 -0.76
CA THR A 103 13.96 11.20 0.69
C THR A 103 15.33 10.64 1.04
N HIS A 104 16.23 11.50 1.51
CA HIS A 104 17.52 11.10 2.00
C HIS A 104 17.41 10.58 3.44
N ALA A 105 17.98 9.41 3.71
CA ALA A 105 18.19 8.94 5.07
C ALA A 105 19.28 9.80 5.72
N TYR A 106 18.99 10.34 6.91
CA TYR A 106 19.98 11.04 7.72
C TYR A 106 20.58 10.07 8.75
N PRO A 107 21.90 10.13 9.01
CA PRO A 107 22.55 9.31 10.03
C PRO A 107 21.84 9.39 11.39
#